data_AF-A0A535J8B4-F1
#
_entry.id   AF-A0A535J8B4-F1
#
_cell.length_a   1.000
_cell.length_b   1.000
_cell.length_c   1.000
_cell.angle_alpha   90.00
_cell.angle_beta   90.00
_cell.angle_gamma   90.00
#
_symmetry.space_group_name_H-M   'P 1'
#
loop_
_entity.id
_entity.type
_entity.pdbx_description
1 polymer ?
#
loop_
_entity_poly.entity_id
_entity_poly.type
_entity_poly.pdbx_seq_one_letter_code
_entity_poly.pdbx_strand_id
1 'polypeptide(L)'
;MSKRQAQPVIAPLTRAAIFLVVTLNPGEDHRATVRSFCGDFPALVRAVAFRDLEGYLSCVMGFGSAAWDQLFDAARPAGLHAFREFHAGSRHAVATPGDLLFHIRA
;
A
#
# COMPACT_ATOMS: atom_id res chain seq x y z
N MET A 1 12.66 -21.76 -4.07
CA MET A 1 12.30 -20.45 -3.51
C MET A 1 11.56 -19.65 -4.59
N SER A 2 10.36 -19.16 -4.31
CA SER A 2 9.65 -18.29 -5.27
C SER A 2 10.48 -17.03 -5.54
N LYS A 3 10.57 -16.63 -6.81
CA LYS A 3 11.32 -15.43 -7.22
C LYS A 3 10.62 -14.21 -6.63
N ARG A 4 11.36 -13.37 -5.89
CA ARG A 4 10.85 -12.08 -5.42
C ARG A 4 10.51 -11.22 -6.63
N GLN A 5 9.23 -10.91 -6.80
CA GLN A 5 8.72 -10.03 -7.85
C GLN A 5 8.31 -8.70 -7.22
N ALA A 6 8.86 -7.60 -7.74
CA ALA A 6 8.46 -6.27 -7.28
C ALA A 6 7.02 -5.96 -7.74
N GLN A 7 6.26 -5.26 -6.89
CA GLN A 7 5.05 -4.57 -7.33
C GLN A 7 5.38 -3.54 -8.42
N PRO A 8 4.45 -3.16 -9.31
CA PRO A 8 4.72 -2.27 -10.46
C PRO A 8 4.88 -0.80 -10.05
N VAL A 9 5.87 -0.50 -9.20
CA VAL A 9 6.20 0.87 -8.76
C VAL A 9 6.64 1.71 -9.96
N ILE A 10 7.49 1.15 -10.81
CA ILE A 10 7.96 1.77 -12.06
C ILE A 10 7.06 1.33 -13.22
N ALA A 11 5.77 1.68 -13.15
CA ALA A 11 4.85 1.49 -14.28
C ALA A 11 4.86 2.72 -15.21
N PRO A 12 4.46 2.58 -16.49
CA PRO A 12 4.30 3.70 -17.41
C PRO A 12 3.36 4.79 -16.90
N LEU A 13 3.40 5.95 -17.56
CA LEU A 13 2.43 7.02 -17.33
C LEU A 13 1.01 6.56 -17.68
N THR A 14 0.07 6.97 -16.85
CA THR A 14 -1.36 6.63 -16.91
C THR A 14 -2.17 7.92 -16.81
N ARG A 15 -3.41 7.92 -17.29
CA ARG A 15 -4.21 9.15 -17.39
C ARG A 15 -4.99 9.43 -16.10
N ALA A 16 -5.24 8.40 -15.30
CA ALA A 16 -5.99 8.49 -14.06
C ALA A 16 -5.26 7.80 -12.90
N ALA A 17 -5.48 8.33 -11.70
CA ALA A 17 -4.96 7.73 -10.47
C ALA A 17 -5.95 7.92 -9.30
N ILE A 18 -6.01 6.92 -8.43
CA ILE A 18 -6.67 6.99 -7.12
C ILE A 18 -5.61 6.73 -6.04
N PHE A 19 -5.58 7.61 -5.04
CA PHE A 19 -4.81 7.43 -3.82
C PHE A 19 -5.77 7.17 -2.67
N LEU A 20 -5.79 5.94 -2.17
CA LEU A 20 -6.63 5.54 -1.06
C LEU A 20 -5.74 5.24 0.15
N VAL A 21 -5.89 6.04 1.20
CA VAL A 21 -5.23 5.84 2.50
C VAL A 21 -6.29 5.41 3.50
N VAL A 22 -6.04 4.31 4.21
CA VAL A 22 -6.96 3.77 5.21
C VAL A 22 -6.22 3.41 6.50
N THR A 23 -6.95 3.42 7.61
CA THR A 23 -6.48 2.97 8.92
C THR A 23 -7.08 1.61 9.26
N LEU A 24 -6.35 0.81 10.01
CA LEU A 24 -6.81 -0.49 10.50
C LEU A 24 -7.75 -0.29 11.68
N ASN A 25 -8.91 -0.95 11.62
CA ASN A 25 -9.75 -1.09 12.80
C ASN A 25 -9.04 -1.98 13.84
N PRO A 26 -9.20 -1.68 15.14
CA PRO A 26 -8.56 -2.45 16.20
C PRO A 26 -9.17 -3.84 16.32
N GLY A 27 -8.33 -4.87 16.52
CA GLY A 27 -8.78 -6.24 16.78
C GLY A 27 -8.16 -7.25 15.83
N GLU A 28 -8.06 -8.50 16.29
CA GLU A 28 -7.36 -9.55 15.54
C GLU A 28 -8.10 -9.96 14.27
N ASP A 29 -9.43 -9.96 14.30
CA ASP A 29 -10.25 -10.33 13.13
C ASP A 29 -10.03 -9.37 11.95
N HIS A 30 -9.86 -8.08 12.23
CA HIS A 30 -9.55 -7.09 11.19
C HIS A 30 -8.13 -7.27 10.63
N ARG A 31 -7.15 -7.55 11.50
CA ARG A 31 -5.77 -7.86 11.07
C ARG A 31 -5.72 -9.15 10.25
N ALA A 32 -6.44 -10.18 10.65
CA ALA A 32 -6.58 -11.44 9.91
C ALA A 32 -7.22 -11.21 8.54
N THR A 33 -8.27 -10.40 8.49
CA THR A 33 -8.93 -10.00 7.23
C THR A 33 -7.94 -9.32 6.28
N VAL A 34 -7.15 -8.36 6.78
CA VAL A 34 -6.14 -7.66 5.97
C VAL A 34 -5.04 -8.61 5.50
N ARG A 35 -4.54 -9.50 6.37
CA ARG A 35 -3.55 -10.52 5.98
C ARG A 35 -4.08 -11.46 4.90
N SER A 36 -5.33 -11.91 5.02
CA SER A 36 -6.00 -12.73 3.98
C SER A 36 -6.06 -11.97 2.66
N PHE A 37 -6.52 -10.73 2.71
CA PHE A 37 -6.59 -9.85 1.54
C PHE A 37 -5.21 -9.64 0.87
N CYS A 38 -4.12 -9.57 1.63
CA CYS A 38 -2.76 -9.49 1.07
C CYS A 38 -2.44 -10.71 0.19
N GLY A 39 -2.93 -11.90 0.55
CA GLY A 39 -2.76 -13.13 -0.24
C GLY A 39 -3.54 -13.09 -1.57
N ASP A 40 -4.74 -12.52 -1.54
CA ASP A 40 -5.63 -12.45 -2.71
C ASP A 40 -5.36 -11.23 -3.61
N PHE A 41 -4.66 -10.22 -3.11
CA PHE A 41 -4.48 -8.94 -3.78
C PHE A 41 -3.97 -9.04 -5.23
N PRO A 42 -2.94 -9.85 -5.57
CA PRO A 42 -2.50 -9.99 -6.95
C PRO A 42 -3.59 -10.57 -7.88
N ALA A 43 -4.44 -11.47 -7.35
CA ALA A 43 -5.54 -12.04 -8.11
C ALA A 43 -6.65 -11.01 -8.35
N LEU A 44 -6.97 -10.19 -7.34
CA LEU A 44 -7.93 -9.09 -7.46
C LEU A 44 -7.52 -8.11 -8.56
N VAL A 45 -6.26 -7.65 -8.53
CA VAL A 45 -5.75 -6.69 -9.53
C VAL A 45 -5.84 -7.28 -10.94
N ARG A 46 -5.45 -8.55 -11.13
CA ARG A 46 -5.58 -9.23 -12.42
C ARG A 46 -7.02 -9.37 -12.88
N ALA A 47 -7.95 -9.71 -11.98
CA ALA A 47 -9.35 -9.89 -12.32
C ALA A 47 -9.99 -8.62 -12.87
N VAL A 48 -9.58 -7.44 -12.38
CA VAL A 48 -10.05 -6.15 -12.91
C VAL A 48 -9.28 -5.77 -14.18
N ALA A 49 -7.95 -5.86 -14.16
CA ALA A 49 -7.08 -5.46 -15.28
C ALA A 49 -7.36 -6.27 -16.55
N PHE A 50 -7.74 -7.53 -16.42
CA PHE A 50 -8.01 -8.41 -17.58
C PHE A 50 -9.23 -7.97 -18.40
N ARG A 51 -10.09 -7.10 -17.85
CA ARG A 51 -11.27 -6.58 -18.55
C ARG A 51 -10.92 -5.50 -19.58
N ASP A 52 -9.77 -4.85 -19.42
CA ASP A 52 -9.23 -3.83 -20.33
C ASP A 52 -7.70 -3.85 -20.27
N LEU A 53 -7.09 -4.59 -21.22
CA LEU A 53 -5.64 -4.74 -21.30
C LEU A 53 -4.93 -3.44 -21.70
N GLU A 54 -5.61 -2.54 -22.42
CA GLU A 54 -5.08 -1.25 -22.84
C GLU A 54 -5.24 -0.16 -21.76
N GLY A 55 -6.06 -0.43 -20.73
CA GLY A 55 -6.22 0.44 -19.58
C GLY A 55 -5.03 0.42 -18.60
N TYR A 56 -4.00 -0.41 -18.84
CA TYR A 56 -2.76 -0.47 -18.05
C TYR A 56 -2.94 -0.46 -16.52
N LEU A 57 -4.02 -1.07 -16.02
CA LEU A 57 -4.37 -1.03 -14.61
C LEU A 57 -3.25 -1.61 -13.75
N SER A 58 -2.77 -0.81 -12.80
CA SER A 58 -1.83 -1.24 -11.76
C SER A 58 -2.31 -0.76 -10.40
N CYS A 59 -2.00 -1.54 -9.36
CA CYS A 59 -2.23 -1.14 -7.98
C CYS A 59 -0.99 -1.50 -7.15
N VAL A 60 -0.44 -0.51 -6.45
CA VAL A 60 0.63 -0.70 -5.47
C VAL A 60 0.03 -0.60 -4.07
N MET A 61 0.25 -1.63 -3.26
CA MET A 61 -0.11 -1.64 -1.84
C MET A 61 1.12 -1.30 -0.99
N GLY A 62 0.98 -0.31 -0.12
CA GLY A 62 1.97 0.08 0.88
C GLY A 62 1.45 -0.11 2.30
N PHE A 63 2.37 -0.31 3.25
CA PHE A 63 2.05 -0.49 4.67
C PHE A 63 2.77 0.57 5.51
N GLY A 64 2.03 1.18 6.43
CA GLY A 64 2.56 2.10 7.42
C GLY A 64 3.42 1.39 8.46
N SER A 65 4.24 2.16 9.17
CA SER A 65 5.16 1.63 10.18
C SER A 65 4.45 0.86 11.30
N ALA A 66 3.38 1.42 11.86
CA ALA A 66 2.64 0.78 12.94
C ALA A 66 1.83 -0.44 12.43
N ALA A 67 1.24 -0.29 11.24
CA ALA A 67 0.52 -1.38 10.57
C ALA A 67 1.42 -2.58 10.31
N TRP A 68 2.68 -2.37 9.92
CA TRP A 68 3.65 -3.45 9.72
C TRP A 68 3.83 -4.29 10.99
N ASP A 69 4.08 -3.62 12.13
CA ASP A 69 4.30 -4.27 13.43
C ASP A 69 3.05 -5.04 13.89
N GLN A 70 1.86 -4.59 13.50
CA GLN A 70 0.58 -5.24 13.84
C GLN A 70 0.22 -6.40 12.90
N LEU A 71 0.59 -6.32 11.63
CA LEU A 71 0.15 -7.26 10.61
C LEU A 71 1.15 -8.40 10.39
N PHE A 72 2.44 -8.18 10.60
CA PHE A 72 3.46 -9.13 10.18
C PHE A 72 4.41 -9.50 11.31
N ASP A 73 4.59 -10.79 11.53
CA ASP A 73 5.68 -11.35 12.33
C ASP A 73 6.93 -11.55 11.44
N ALA A 74 7.36 -10.47 10.79
CA ALA A 74 8.45 -10.48 9.83
C ALA A 74 9.45 -9.37 10.12
N ALA A 75 10.72 -9.61 9.77
CA ALA A 75 11.78 -8.62 9.91
C ALA A 75 11.38 -7.30 9.23
N ARG A 76 11.34 -6.24 10.02
CA ARG A 76 10.95 -4.91 9.56
C ARG A 76 11.96 -4.34 8.58
N PRO A 77 11.54 -3.70 7.47
CA PRO A 77 12.45 -3.01 6.58
C PRO A 77 13.22 -1.93 7.34
N ALA A 78 14.55 -1.87 7.17
CA ALA A 78 15.42 -1.02 7.98
C ALA A 78 15.07 0.48 7.94
N GLY A 79 14.52 0.96 6.83
CA GLY A 79 14.08 2.35 6.65
C GLY A 79 12.62 2.61 6.99
N LEU A 80 11.83 1.60 7.38
CA LEU A 80 10.41 1.79 7.64
C LEU A 80 10.24 2.54 8.98
N HIS A 81 9.68 3.74 8.92
CA HIS A 81 9.30 4.55 10.08
C HIS A 81 8.08 5.41 9.74
N ALA A 82 7.37 5.92 10.76
CA ALA A 82 6.30 6.89 10.56
C ALA A 82 6.84 8.15 9.85
N PHE A 83 5.97 8.87 9.13
CA PHE A 83 6.36 10.16 8.54
C PHE A 83 6.85 11.09 9.65
N ARG A 84 8.04 11.68 9.44
CA ARG A 84 8.61 12.65 10.38
C ARG A 84 8.06 14.02 10.01
N GLU A 85 7.50 14.72 10.98
CA GLU A 85 7.08 16.09 10.73
C GLU A 85 8.29 17.00 10.50
N PHE A 86 8.11 17.99 9.64
CA PHE A 86 9.13 18.98 9.33
C PHE A 86 8.55 20.39 9.47
N HIS A 87 9.29 21.27 10.14
CA HIS A 87 8.97 22.70 10.25
C HIS A 87 10.05 23.53 9.56
N ALA A 88 9.65 24.46 8.69
CA ALA A 88 10.54 25.35 7.97
C ALA A 88 9.93 26.75 7.88
N GLY A 89 10.24 27.60 8.85
CA GLY A 89 9.61 28.91 9.01
C GLY A 89 8.11 28.76 9.24
N SER A 90 7.30 29.35 8.36
CA SER A 90 5.84 29.24 8.38
C SER A 90 5.28 27.96 7.77
N ARG A 91 6.12 27.08 7.19
CA ARG A 91 5.68 25.83 6.55
C ARG A 91 5.79 24.66 7.52
N HIS A 92 4.77 23.80 7.51
CA HIS A 92 4.70 22.57 8.30
C HIS A 92 4.29 21.40 7.40
N ALA A 93 5.15 20.39 7.33
CA ALA A 93 4.80 19.08 6.78
C ALA A 93 4.26 18.22 7.92
N VAL A 94 2.93 18.13 8.00
CA VAL A 94 2.20 17.37 9.04
C VAL A 94 2.31 15.86 8.82
N ALA A 95 2.29 15.10 9.91
CA ALA A 95 2.08 13.65 9.88
C ALA A 95 0.59 13.36 10.09
N THR A 96 -0.03 12.66 9.15
CA THR A 96 -1.43 12.22 9.25
C THR A 96 -1.52 10.70 9.35
N PRO A 97 -2.56 10.13 9.99
CA PRO A 97 -2.74 8.68 10.07
C PRO A 97 -2.81 8.00 8.70
N GLY A 98 -2.26 6.79 8.61
CA GLY A 98 -2.30 5.97 7.41
C GLY A 98 -1.61 4.62 7.62
N ASP A 99 -2.38 3.55 7.59
CA ASP A 99 -1.89 2.18 7.82
C ASP A 99 -1.69 1.41 6.52
N LEU A 100 -2.59 1.60 5.56
CA LEU A 100 -2.44 1.05 4.21
C LEU A 100 -2.60 2.15 3.17
N LEU A 101 -1.80 2.06 2.12
CA LEU A 101 -1.90 2.87 0.91
C LEU A 101 -2.25 1.96 -0.26
N PHE A 102 -3.24 2.36 -1.06
CA PHE A 102 -3.46 1.84 -2.39
C PHE A 102 -3.24 2.95 -3.40
N HIS A 103 -2.22 2.78 -4.24
CA HIS A 103 -1.97 3.66 -5.38
C HIS A 103 -2.42 2.93 -6.65
N ILE A 104 -3.60 3.29 -7.13
CA ILE A 104 -4.28 2.68 -8.27
C ILE A 104 -4.10 3.60 -9.48
N ARG A 105 -3.70 3.05 -10.62
CA ARG A 105 -3.43 3.78 -11.87
C ARG A 105 -3.98 3.07 -13.08
N ALA A 106 -4.51 3.82 -14.05
CA ALA A 106 -4.97 3.37 -15.36
C ALA A 106 -4.91 4.51 -16.40
#